data_AF-A0A2D4FL66-F1
#
_entry.id   AF-A0A2D4FL66-F1
#
_cell.length_a   1.000
_cell.length_b   1.000
_cell.length_c   1.000
_cell.angle_alpha   90.00
_cell.angle_beta   90.00
_cell.angle_gamma   90.00
#
_symmetry.space_group_name_H-M   'P 1'
#
loop_
_entity.id
_entity.type
_entity.pdbx_description
1 polymer ?
#
loop_
_entity_poly.entity_id
_entity_poly.type
_entity_poly.pdbx_seq_one_letter_code
_entity_poly.pdbx_strand_id
1 'polypeptide(L)'
;VGVLLIELNGALLFFLRLLLLVFFCFFCFPGRMGNSRSALKMIMEDLNDVDKAIEFAKEQDDAELWEDLILYSIDKPPFITGLLNNIGTHVDPILLIHRIKESMEIPNLRDSLVKILQDYNLQILLREGCKKILVADSLSLLKKMHRTQMRGLLVDEENICEICLSPILPTDASKSFSVIVFHCRHMFHKECFPEPNTESSLHFCNICSAKHRGPGSAILEMKK
;
A
#
# COMPACT_ATOMS: atom_id res chain seq x y z
N VAL A 1 -58.43 -17.71 -7.55
CA VAL A 1 -57.60 -18.14 -6.38
C VAL A 1 -56.09 -18.16 -6.70
N GLY A 2 -55.66 -18.39 -7.95
CA GLY A 2 -54.22 -18.43 -8.31
C GLY A 2 -53.47 -17.09 -8.45
N VAL A 3 -54.16 -15.95 -8.54
CA VAL A 3 -53.51 -14.62 -8.69
C VAL A 3 -53.07 -14.03 -7.33
N LEU A 4 -53.79 -14.34 -6.24
CA LEU A 4 -53.47 -13.83 -4.90
C LEU A 4 -52.21 -14.47 -4.30
N LEU A 5 -51.87 -15.71 -4.69
CA LEU A 5 -50.68 -16.43 -4.19
C LEU A 5 -49.37 -15.95 -4.82
N ILE A 6 -49.42 -15.33 -6.01
CA ILE A 6 -48.23 -14.74 -6.66
C ILE A 6 -47.94 -13.36 -6.05
N GLU A 7 -48.96 -12.55 -5.77
CA GLU A 7 -48.76 -11.26 -5.08
C GLU A 7 -48.31 -11.43 -3.63
N LEU A 8 -48.77 -12.46 -2.91
CA LEU A 8 -48.27 -12.76 -1.56
C LEU A 8 -46.79 -13.15 -1.57
N ASN A 9 -46.32 -13.93 -2.55
CA ASN A 9 -44.90 -14.26 -2.70
C ASN A 9 -44.07 -13.05 -3.13
N GLY A 10 -44.59 -12.20 -4.00
CA GLY A 10 -43.95 -10.94 -4.40
C GLY A 10 -43.79 -9.98 -3.22
N ALA A 11 -44.84 -9.82 -2.40
CA ALA A 11 -44.81 -9.00 -1.20
C ALA A 11 -43.87 -9.57 -0.13
N LEU A 12 -43.81 -10.90 0.05
CA LEU A 12 -42.88 -11.53 0.99
C LEU A 12 -41.41 -11.40 0.53
N LEU A 13 -41.13 -11.55 -0.77
CA LEU A 13 -39.81 -11.31 -1.35
C LEU A 13 -39.41 -9.85 -1.28
N PHE A 14 -40.35 -8.93 -1.47
CA PHE A 14 -40.13 -7.50 -1.30
C PHE A 14 -39.87 -7.16 0.17
N PHE A 15 -40.64 -7.75 1.09
CA PHE A 15 -40.42 -7.62 2.53
C PHE A 15 -39.10 -8.26 2.96
N LEU A 16 -38.68 -9.42 2.43
CA LEU A 16 -37.39 -10.02 2.72
C LEU A 16 -36.25 -9.18 2.16
N ARG A 17 -36.39 -8.61 0.95
CA ARG A 17 -35.41 -7.66 0.39
C ARG A 17 -35.37 -6.38 1.19
N LEU A 18 -36.51 -5.87 1.66
CA LEU A 18 -36.59 -4.67 2.50
C LEU A 18 -36.03 -4.97 3.88
N LEU A 19 -36.28 -6.14 4.46
CA LEU A 19 -35.67 -6.60 5.72
C LEU A 19 -34.17 -6.80 5.56
N LEU A 20 -33.70 -7.40 4.46
CA LEU A 20 -32.27 -7.54 4.16
C LEU A 20 -31.62 -6.19 3.90
N LEU A 21 -32.29 -5.26 3.19
CA LEU A 21 -31.81 -3.90 2.97
C LEU A 21 -31.81 -3.09 4.27
N VAL A 22 -32.82 -3.25 5.12
CA VAL A 22 -32.89 -2.61 6.44
C VAL A 22 -31.85 -3.23 7.37
N PHE A 23 -31.62 -4.54 7.35
CA PHE A 23 -30.54 -5.20 8.08
C PHE A 23 -29.17 -4.72 7.59
N PHE A 24 -28.96 -4.67 6.28
CA PHE A 24 -27.71 -4.21 5.68
C PHE A 24 -27.49 -2.72 5.97
N CYS A 25 -28.55 -1.90 5.94
CA CYS A 25 -28.47 -0.50 6.29
C CYS A 25 -28.22 -0.33 7.79
N PHE A 26 -28.87 -1.10 8.68
CA PHE A 26 -28.67 -1.07 10.13
C PHE A 26 -27.31 -1.63 10.56
N PHE A 27 -26.70 -2.49 9.74
CA PHE A 27 -25.35 -3.02 9.94
C PHE A 27 -24.27 -2.08 9.38
N CYS A 28 -24.56 -1.42 8.24
CA CYS A 28 -23.66 -0.45 7.60
C CYS A 28 -23.71 0.94 8.27
N PHE A 29 -24.85 1.32 8.90
CA PHE A 29 -25.01 2.60 9.59
C PHE A 29 -24.05 2.81 10.76
N PRO A 30 -23.87 1.85 11.70
CA PRO A 30 -23.02 2.07 12.86
C PRO A 30 -21.53 2.15 12.53
N GLY A 31 -21.07 1.56 11.42
CA GLY A 31 -19.71 1.73 10.91
C GLY A 31 -19.43 3.17 10.44
N ARG A 32 -20.45 3.93 10.03
CA ARG A 32 -20.32 5.36 9.66
C ARG A 32 -20.67 6.34 10.77
N MET A 33 -21.40 5.90 11.80
CA MET A 33 -21.97 6.78 12.82
C MET A 33 -21.15 6.82 14.13
N GLY A 34 -19.96 6.21 14.15
CA GLY A 34 -18.98 6.37 15.24
C GLY A 34 -19.27 5.55 16.50
N ASN A 35 -20.12 4.52 16.43
CA ASN A 35 -20.37 3.64 17.57
C ASN A 35 -20.24 2.16 17.15
N SER A 36 -19.08 1.83 16.57
CA SER A 36 -18.67 0.50 16.12
C SER A 36 -18.75 -0.54 17.24
N ARG A 37 -18.41 -0.15 18.47
CA ARG A 37 -18.48 -1.01 19.67
C ARG A 37 -19.89 -1.49 20.00
N SER A 38 -20.89 -0.61 19.93
CA SER A 38 -22.29 -0.99 20.19
C SER A 38 -22.84 -1.94 19.12
N ALA A 39 -22.42 -1.77 17.86
CA ALA A 39 -22.81 -2.68 16.79
C ALA A 39 -22.19 -4.06 16.93
N LEU A 40 -20.90 -4.15 17.26
CA LEU A 40 -20.25 -5.44 17.53
C LEU A 40 -20.97 -6.16 18.68
N LYS A 41 -21.29 -5.44 19.77
CA LYS A 41 -22.02 -6.02 20.91
C LYS A 41 -23.38 -6.59 20.51
N MET A 42 -24.15 -5.87 19.69
CA MET A 42 -25.44 -6.34 19.17
C MET A 42 -25.28 -7.62 18.32
N ILE A 43 -24.24 -7.69 17.48
CA ILE A 43 -23.97 -8.90 16.68
C ILE A 43 -23.60 -10.08 17.58
N MET A 44 -22.80 -9.84 18.62
CA MET A 44 -22.38 -10.89 19.55
C MET A 44 -23.52 -11.38 20.45
N GLU A 45 -24.40 -10.49 20.90
CA GLU A 45 -25.47 -10.81 21.86
C GLU A 45 -26.78 -11.27 21.19
N ASP A 46 -27.23 -10.60 20.12
CA ASP A 46 -28.54 -10.85 19.51
C ASP A 46 -28.49 -11.87 18.35
N LEU A 47 -27.42 -11.84 17.56
CA LEU A 47 -27.25 -12.76 16.42
C LEU A 47 -26.47 -14.01 16.79
N ASN A 48 -25.60 -13.93 17.81
CA ASN A 48 -24.70 -15.00 18.26
C ASN A 48 -23.96 -15.70 17.10
N ASP A 49 -23.63 -14.92 16.06
CA ASP A 49 -23.05 -15.37 14.81
C ASP A 49 -21.58 -14.96 14.75
N VAL A 50 -20.69 -15.95 14.94
CA VAL A 50 -19.24 -15.75 15.06
C VAL A 50 -18.65 -15.22 13.75
N ASP A 51 -19.05 -15.79 12.63
CA ASP A 51 -18.47 -15.45 11.33
C ASP A 51 -18.83 -14.02 10.92
N LYS A 52 -20.06 -13.57 11.19
CA LYS A 52 -20.47 -12.18 10.96
C LYS A 52 -19.79 -11.19 11.88
N ALA A 53 -19.58 -11.54 13.16
CA ALA A 53 -18.85 -10.67 14.09
C ALA A 53 -17.39 -10.47 13.62
N ILE A 54 -16.78 -11.53 13.08
CA ILE A 54 -15.43 -11.49 12.50
C ILE A 54 -15.40 -10.67 11.20
N GLU A 55 -16.37 -10.84 10.32
CA GLU A 55 -16.48 -10.06 9.08
C GLU A 55 -16.62 -8.56 9.39
N PHE A 56 -17.46 -8.21 10.36
CA PHE A 56 -17.59 -6.82 10.84
C PHE A 56 -16.28 -6.26 11.39
N ALA A 57 -15.57 -7.04 12.23
CA ALA A 57 -14.28 -6.62 12.77
C ALA A 57 -13.20 -6.43 11.68
N LYS A 58 -13.25 -7.25 10.62
CA LYS A 58 -12.37 -7.10 9.44
C LYS A 58 -12.69 -5.86 8.62
N GLU A 59 -13.97 -5.51 8.45
CA GLU A 59 -14.38 -4.32 7.71
C GLU A 59 -14.00 -3.02 8.42
N GLN A 60 -14.05 -3.01 9.76
CA GLN A 60 -13.72 -1.82 10.55
C GLN A 60 -12.20 -1.61 10.75
N ASP A 61 -11.39 -2.68 10.65
CA ASP A 61 -9.92 -2.65 10.81
C ASP A 61 -9.42 -1.94 12.10
N ASP A 62 -10.19 -2.04 13.18
CA ASP A 62 -9.92 -1.38 14.47
C ASP A 62 -9.40 -2.37 15.51
N ALA A 63 -8.20 -2.08 16.05
CA ALA A 63 -7.55 -2.90 17.06
C ALA A 63 -8.34 -2.98 18.38
N GLU A 64 -9.00 -1.90 18.81
CA GLU A 64 -9.78 -1.89 20.07
C GLU A 64 -10.99 -2.83 19.96
N LEU A 65 -11.60 -2.88 18.77
CA LEU A 65 -12.75 -3.72 18.49
C LEU A 65 -12.38 -5.22 18.46
N TRP A 66 -11.18 -5.55 17.98
CA TRP A 66 -10.63 -6.89 18.08
C TRP A 66 -10.36 -7.30 19.52
N GLU A 67 -9.86 -6.39 20.37
CA GLU A 67 -9.65 -6.70 21.78
C GLU A 67 -10.95 -7.00 22.51
N ASP A 68 -12.00 -6.20 22.27
CA ASP A 68 -13.34 -6.44 22.82
C ASP A 68 -13.92 -7.80 22.37
N LEU A 69 -13.75 -8.15 21.08
CA LEU A 69 -14.18 -9.44 20.53
C LEU A 69 -13.42 -10.61 21.18
N ILE A 70 -12.11 -10.46 21.39
CA ILE A 70 -11.28 -11.46 22.08
C ILE A 70 -11.74 -11.61 23.54
N LEU A 71 -11.94 -10.50 24.27
CA LEU A 71 -12.41 -10.55 25.65
C LEU A 71 -13.76 -11.28 25.79
N TYR A 72 -14.68 -11.04 24.86
CA TYR A 72 -16.00 -11.68 24.86
C TYR A 72 -15.95 -13.18 24.50
N SER A 73 -14.97 -13.59 23.69
CA SER A 73 -14.86 -14.96 23.17
C SER A 73 -14.08 -15.92 24.07
N ILE A 74 -13.26 -15.44 25.02
CA ILE A 74 -12.47 -16.29 25.92
C ILE A 74 -13.33 -17.26 26.73
N ASP A 75 -14.58 -16.91 27.04
CA ASP A 75 -15.48 -17.76 27.82
C ASP A 75 -16.29 -18.76 26.96
N LYS A 76 -16.15 -18.72 25.63
CA LYS A 76 -16.97 -19.51 24.68
C LYS A 76 -16.09 -20.29 23.69
N PRO A 77 -15.88 -21.61 23.86
CA PRO A 77 -15.05 -22.43 22.95
C PRO A 77 -15.46 -22.42 21.45
N PRO A 78 -16.74 -22.37 21.04
CA PRO A 78 -17.09 -22.27 19.62
C PRO A 78 -16.65 -20.93 19.00
N PHE A 79 -16.67 -19.84 19.78
CA PHE A 79 -16.21 -18.53 19.32
C PHE A 79 -14.69 -18.54 19.06
N ILE A 80 -13.91 -19.13 19.97
CA ILE A 80 -12.45 -19.26 19.81
C ILE A 80 -12.12 -20.06 18.54
N THR A 81 -12.88 -21.12 18.25
CA THR A 81 -12.68 -21.94 17.05
C THR A 81 -12.97 -21.16 15.76
N GLY A 82 -14.08 -20.41 15.73
CA GLY A 82 -14.41 -19.55 14.59
C GLY A 82 -13.40 -18.41 14.38
N LEU A 83 -12.90 -17.84 15.48
CA LEU A 83 -11.84 -16.85 15.48
C LEU A 83 -10.56 -17.42 14.86
N LEU A 84 -10.05 -18.54 15.38
CA LEU A 84 -8.82 -19.17 14.88
C LEU A 84 -8.90 -19.52 13.38
N ASN A 85 -10.06 -19.98 12.91
CA ASN A 85 -10.22 -20.35 11.50
C ASN A 85 -10.21 -19.17 10.52
N ASN A 86 -10.51 -17.96 10.99
CA ASN A 86 -10.75 -16.77 10.16
C ASN A 86 -9.78 -15.61 10.43
N ILE A 87 -8.87 -15.71 11.41
CA ILE A 87 -8.01 -14.60 11.89
C ILE A 87 -6.80 -14.27 11.01
N GLY A 88 -6.41 -15.16 10.09
CA GLY A 88 -5.05 -15.31 9.54
C GLY A 88 -4.25 -14.10 9.02
N THR A 89 -4.81 -12.88 8.92
CA THR A 89 -4.11 -11.67 8.47
C THR A 89 -4.27 -10.42 9.34
N HIS A 90 -5.25 -10.35 10.26
CA HIS A 90 -5.59 -9.09 10.95
C HIS A 90 -5.10 -9.02 12.40
N VAL A 91 -4.92 -10.17 13.05
CA VAL A 91 -4.50 -10.24 14.46
C VAL A 91 -3.43 -11.29 14.63
N ASP A 92 -2.42 -10.98 15.45
CA ASP A 92 -1.37 -11.94 15.77
C ASP A 92 -1.94 -13.13 16.56
N PRO A 93 -1.80 -14.37 16.05
CA PRO A 93 -2.34 -15.56 16.71
C PRO A 93 -1.70 -15.81 18.07
N ILE A 94 -0.49 -15.26 18.30
CA ILE A 94 0.20 -15.32 19.59
C ILE A 94 -0.62 -14.64 20.70
N LEU A 95 -1.29 -13.52 20.38
CA LEU A 95 -2.11 -12.77 21.34
C LEU A 95 -3.35 -13.57 21.77
N LEU A 96 -3.95 -14.32 20.85
CA LEU A 96 -5.04 -15.23 21.19
C LEU A 96 -4.56 -16.40 22.04
N ILE A 97 -3.46 -17.06 21.64
CA ILE A 97 -2.96 -18.26 22.35
C ILE A 97 -2.63 -17.93 23.82
N HIS A 98 -2.04 -16.76 24.10
CA HIS A 98 -1.71 -16.35 25.47
C HIS A 98 -2.94 -16.04 26.34
N ARG A 99 -4.09 -15.74 25.74
CA ARG A 99 -5.32 -15.37 26.47
C ARG A 99 -6.24 -16.58 26.72
N ILE A 100 -5.98 -17.74 26.12
CA ILE A 100 -6.76 -18.97 26.33
C ILE A 100 -6.38 -19.60 27.68
N LYS A 101 -7.38 -19.94 28.51
CA LYS A 101 -7.18 -20.69 29.77
C LYS A 101 -6.84 -22.16 29.49
N GLU A 102 -5.86 -22.72 30.22
CA GLU A 102 -5.30 -24.06 30.00
C GLU A 102 -6.30 -25.23 30.17
N SER A 103 -7.45 -25.02 30.80
CA SER A 103 -8.44 -26.08 31.08
C SER A 103 -9.66 -26.08 30.14
N MET A 104 -9.57 -25.43 28.96
CA MET A 104 -10.66 -25.44 27.98
C MET A 104 -10.47 -26.52 26.91
N GLU A 105 -11.48 -27.37 26.73
CA GLU A 105 -11.54 -28.31 25.61
C GLU A 105 -12.04 -27.56 24.36
N ILE A 106 -11.10 -27.20 23.48
CA ILE A 106 -11.40 -26.59 22.19
C ILE A 106 -11.38 -27.69 21.11
N PRO A 107 -12.51 -28.00 20.47
CA PRO A 107 -12.54 -28.98 19.37
C PRO A 107 -11.75 -28.46 18.17
N ASN A 108 -11.04 -29.34 17.47
CA ASN A 108 -10.29 -29.04 16.23
C ASN A 108 -9.20 -27.97 16.34
N LEU A 109 -8.74 -27.63 17.55
CA LEU A 109 -7.69 -26.64 17.77
C LEU A 109 -6.41 -26.93 16.97
N ARG A 110 -6.00 -28.20 16.92
CA ARG A 110 -4.81 -28.63 16.18
C ARG A 110 -4.89 -28.27 14.69
N ASP A 111 -6.01 -28.59 14.05
CA ASP A 111 -6.17 -28.38 12.61
C ASP A 111 -6.26 -26.89 12.28
N SER A 112 -6.95 -26.11 13.11
CA SER A 112 -6.99 -24.64 13.01
C SER A 112 -5.59 -24.02 13.16
N LEU A 113 -4.79 -24.49 14.12
CA LEU A 113 -3.41 -24.00 14.30
C LEU A 113 -2.51 -24.38 13.12
N VAL A 114 -2.62 -25.60 12.59
CA VAL A 114 -1.86 -26.02 11.40
C VAL A 114 -2.21 -25.14 10.20
N LYS A 115 -3.50 -24.85 9.99
CA LYS A 115 -3.95 -23.93 8.93
C LYS A 115 -3.32 -22.54 9.08
N ILE A 116 -3.40 -21.95 10.28
CA ILE A 116 -2.80 -20.63 10.56
C ILE A 116 -1.29 -20.64 10.29
N LEU A 117 -0.58 -21.66 10.77
CA LEU A 117 0.87 -21.78 10.56
C LEU A 117 1.22 -21.90 9.07
N GLN A 118 0.43 -22.63 8.29
CA GLN A 118 0.59 -22.72 6.83
C GLN A 118 0.35 -21.37 6.16
N ASP A 119 -0.71 -20.66 6.53
CA ASP A 119 -1.04 -19.33 5.99
C ASP A 119 0.08 -18.31 6.31
N TYR A 120 0.60 -18.31 7.54
CA TYR A 120 1.72 -17.45 7.93
C TYR A 120 3.01 -17.81 7.18
N ASN A 121 3.32 -19.09 7.02
CA ASN A 121 4.47 -19.51 6.23
C ASN A 121 4.36 -19.02 4.79
N LEU A 122 3.17 -19.11 4.19
CA LEU A 122 2.93 -18.57 2.84
C LEU A 122 3.15 -17.06 2.77
N GLN A 123 2.64 -16.30 3.76
CA GLN A 123 2.87 -14.85 3.83
C GLN A 123 4.35 -14.49 3.95
N ILE A 124 5.11 -15.22 4.78
CA ILE A 124 6.55 -15.02 4.93
C ILE A 124 7.27 -15.30 3.61
N LEU A 125 6.97 -16.42 2.95
CA LEU A 125 7.55 -16.80 1.67
C LEU A 125 7.26 -15.77 0.58
N LEU A 126 6.03 -15.25 0.52
CA LEU A 126 5.65 -14.18 -0.40
C LEU A 126 6.43 -12.90 -0.12
N ARG A 127 6.51 -12.49 1.15
CA ARG A 127 7.24 -11.28 1.55
C ARG A 127 8.73 -11.38 1.22
N GLU A 128 9.34 -12.55 1.45
CA GLU A 128 10.73 -12.81 1.08
C GLU A 128 10.94 -12.83 -0.43
N GLY A 129 10.01 -13.43 -1.19
CA GLY A 129 10.02 -13.41 -2.65
C GLY A 129 9.98 -11.99 -3.20
N CYS A 130 9.01 -11.18 -2.75
CA CYS A 130 8.88 -9.77 -3.09
C CYS A 130 10.12 -8.97 -2.72
N LYS A 131 10.70 -9.21 -1.53
CA LYS A 131 11.94 -8.55 -1.10
C LYS A 131 13.11 -8.87 -2.04
N LYS A 132 13.28 -10.14 -2.43
CA LYS A 132 14.35 -10.56 -3.35
C LYS A 132 14.20 -9.90 -4.73
N ILE A 133 12.97 -9.86 -5.26
CA ILE A 133 12.66 -9.20 -6.54
C ILE A 133 12.96 -7.70 -6.45
N LEU A 134 12.43 -7.03 -5.43
CA LEU A 134 12.65 -5.59 -5.21
C LEU A 134 14.13 -5.23 -5.14
N VAL A 135 14.93 -6.00 -4.39
CA VAL A 135 16.37 -5.77 -4.25
C VAL A 135 17.11 -6.00 -5.57
N ALA A 136 16.76 -7.07 -6.29
CA ALA A 136 17.36 -7.37 -7.60
C ALA A 136 17.03 -6.27 -8.62
N ASP A 137 15.78 -5.83 -8.68
CA ASP A 137 15.31 -4.78 -9.59
C ASP A 137 15.99 -3.44 -9.26
N SER A 138 16.02 -3.04 -7.99
CA SER A 138 16.70 -1.83 -7.52
C SER A 138 18.17 -1.81 -7.94
N LEU A 139 18.89 -2.92 -7.72
CA LEU A 139 20.30 -3.02 -8.11
C LEU A 139 20.47 -2.99 -9.65
N SER A 140 19.58 -3.66 -10.39
CA SER A 140 19.62 -3.68 -11.85
C SER A 140 19.41 -2.28 -12.46
N LEU A 141 18.44 -1.53 -11.91
CA LEU A 141 18.14 -0.16 -12.31
C LEU A 141 19.29 0.78 -11.97
N LEU A 142 19.87 0.65 -10.77
CA LEU A 142 21.04 1.41 -10.38
C LEU A 142 22.23 1.15 -11.31
N LYS A 143 22.52 -0.11 -11.63
CA LYS A 143 23.57 -0.48 -12.59
C LYS A 143 23.30 0.09 -13.98
N LYS A 144 22.05 0.06 -14.45
CA LYS A 144 21.65 0.63 -15.74
C LYS A 144 21.83 2.15 -15.76
N MET A 145 21.43 2.84 -14.69
CA MET A 145 21.63 4.28 -14.52
C MET A 145 23.12 4.61 -14.53
N HIS A 146 23.92 3.95 -13.70
CA HIS A 146 25.36 4.16 -13.64
C HIS A 146 26.04 3.94 -14.99
N ARG A 147 25.71 2.86 -15.71
CA ARG A 147 26.22 2.62 -17.07
C ARG A 147 25.82 3.72 -18.06
N THR A 148 24.61 4.26 -17.93
CA THR A 148 24.13 5.36 -18.79
C THR A 148 24.83 6.67 -18.44
N GLN A 149 25.10 6.94 -17.17
CA GLN A 149 25.82 8.13 -16.72
C GLN A 149 27.29 8.10 -17.10
N MET A 150 27.94 6.94 -17.01
CA MET A 150 29.35 6.74 -17.38
C MET A 150 29.57 6.58 -18.89
N ARG A 151 28.50 6.52 -19.68
CA ARG A 151 28.62 6.42 -21.15
C ARG A 151 29.07 7.77 -21.70
N GLY A 152 30.13 7.77 -22.50
CA GLY A 152 30.55 8.94 -23.24
C GLY A 152 29.46 9.43 -24.19
N LEU A 153 29.33 10.76 -24.32
CA LEU A 153 28.47 11.40 -25.30
C LEU A 153 29.34 11.88 -26.47
N LEU A 154 28.87 11.64 -27.68
CA LEU A 154 29.48 12.20 -28.89
C LEU A 154 29.14 13.69 -28.96
N VAL A 155 30.13 14.50 -29.29
CA VAL A 155 30.00 15.94 -29.53
C VAL A 155 30.51 16.19 -30.95
N ASP A 156 29.59 16.54 -31.83
CA ASP A 156 29.84 16.85 -33.23
C ASP A 156 29.86 18.37 -33.44
N GLU A 157 30.35 18.82 -34.61
CA GLU A 157 30.44 20.25 -34.97
C GLU A 157 29.07 20.94 -35.07
N GLU A 158 28.00 20.17 -35.25
CA GLU A 158 26.62 20.66 -35.29
C GLU A 158 26.07 21.02 -33.90
N ASN A 159 26.75 20.62 -32.82
CA ASN A 159 26.28 20.90 -31.48
C ASN A 159 26.51 22.37 -31.09
N ILE A 160 25.42 23.04 -30.72
CA ILE A 160 25.40 24.44 -30.30
C ILE A 160 25.18 24.58 -28.80
N CYS A 161 25.70 25.65 -28.21
CA CYS A 161 25.41 25.99 -26.84
C CYS A 161 24.02 26.62 -26.72
N GLU A 162 23.20 26.13 -25.81
CA GLU A 162 21.82 26.60 -25.62
C GLU A 162 21.71 28.00 -24.97
N ILE A 163 22.83 28.64 -24.59
CA ILE A 163 22.86 29.99 -24.00
C ILE A 163 23.35 31.02 -25.01
N CYS A 164 24.49 30.77 -25.66
CA CYS A 164 25.08 31.71 -26.63
C CYS A 164 24.74 31.37 -28.09
N LEU A 165 24.04 30.25 -28.33
CA LEU A 165 23.63 29.75 -29.66
C LEU A 165 24.80 29.56 -30.65
N SER A 166 26.04 29.52 -30.15
CA SER A 166 27.25 29.36 -30.95
C SER A 166 27.72 27.89 -30.90
N PRO A 167 28.48 27.43 -31.91
CA PRO A 167 29.06 26.08 -31.91
C PRO A 167 29.85 25.80 -30.63
N ILE A 168 29.72 24.59 -30.10
CA ILE A 168 30.37 24.18 -28.85
C ILE A 168 31.85 23.93 -29.05
N LEU A 169 32.21 23.37 -30.20
CA LEU A 169 33.59 23.15 -30.59
C LEU A 169 34.17 24.45 -31.18
N PRO A 170 35.35 24.90 -30.72
CA PRO A 170 36.02 26.04 -31.34
C PRO A 170 36.50 25.68 -32.75
N THR A 171 36.40 26.63 -33.68
CA THR A 171 36.90 26.48 -35.06
C THR A 171 38.44 26.35 -35.10
N ASP A 172 39.13 26.79 -34.06
CA ASP A 172 40.58 26.67 -33.88
C ASP A 172 40.92 25.51 -32.92
N ALA A 173 41.50 24.42 -33.44
CA ALA A 173 41.89 23.25 -32.65
C ALA A 173 43.01 23.50 -31.62
N SER A 174 43.61 24.69 -31.61
CA SER A 174 44.69 25.09 -30.69
C SER A 174 44.22 25.72 -29.38
N LYS A 175 42.91 26.00 -29.22
CA LYS A 175 42.34 26.60 -28.01
C LYS A 175 41.83 25.51 -27.07
N SER A 176 42.23 25.57 -25.79
CA SER A 176 41.63 24.74 -24.75
C SER A 176 40.18 25.18 -24.52
N PHE A 177 39.23 24.28 -24.69
CA PHE A 177 37.81 24.56 -24.44
C PHE A 177 37.26 23.62 -23.36
N SER A 178 36.36 24.12 -22.53
CA SER A 178 35.69 23.37 -21.46
C SER A 178 34.19 23.38 -21.69
N VAL A 179 33.60 22.19 -21.73
CA VAL A 179 32.17 22.00 -22.03
C VAL A 179 31.53 21.26 -20.87
N ILE A 180 30.31 21.68 -20.53
CA ILE A 180 29.44 20.98 -19.59
C ILE A 180 28.31 20.37 -20.41
N VAL A 181 28.21 19.04 -20.37
CA VAL A 181 27.14 18.30 -21.03
C VAL A 181 26.29 17.62 -19.98
N PHE A 182 24.98 17.89 -20.00
CA PHE A 182 24.03 17.26 -19.10
C PHE A 182 23.48 15.96 -19.70
N HIS A 183 22.99 15.04 -18.85
CA HIS A 183 22.37 13.80 -19.31
C HIS A 183 21.11 13.99 -20.17
N CYS A 184 20.48 15.17 -20.11
CA CYS A 184 19.41 15.56 -21.02
C CYS A 184 19.89 15.96 -22.43
N ARG A 185 21.20 15.82 -22.71
CA ARG A 185 21.88 16.19 -23.96
C ARG A 185 21.90 17.70 -24.27
N HIS A 186 21.54 18.54 -23.32
CA HIS A 186 21.80 19.97 -23.43
C HIS A 186 23.26 20.24 -23.08
N MET A 187 23.89 21.10 -23.87
CA MET A 187 25.33 21.28 -23.86
C MET A 187 25.63 22.78 -23.74
N PHE A 188 26.63 23.11 -22.92
CA PHE A 188 26.95 24.48 -22.56
C PHE A 188 28.46 24.69 -22.52
N HIS A 189 28.93 25.86 -22.96
CA HIS A 189 30.28 26.29 -22.62
C HIS A 189 30.37 26.50 -21.12
N LYS A 190 31.51 26.14 -20.52
CA LYS A 190 31.74 26.40 -19.08
C LYS A 190 31.58 27.89 -18.74
N GLU A 191 31.99 28.77 -19.65
CA GLU A 191 31.90 30.23 -19.51
C GLU A 191 30.46 30.75 -19.55
N CYS A 192 29.58 30.08 -20.30
CA CYS A 192 28.17 30.46 -20.40
C CYS A 192 27.34 29.92 -19.22
N PHE A 193 27.86 28.95 -18.46
CA PHE A 193 27.17 28.37 -17.33
C PHE A 193 27.74 28.95 -16.01
N PRO A 194 27.04 29.89 -15.36
CA PRO A 194 27.52 30.47 -14.10
C PRO A 194 27.62 29.38 -13.02
N GLU A 195 28.78 29.29 -12.36
CA GLU A 195 28.96 28.39 -11.23
C GLU A 195 27.99 28.78 -10.09
N PRO A 196 27.19 27.85 -9.54
CA PRO A 196 26.37 28.16 -8.39
C PRO A 196 27.27 28.40 -7.18
N ASN A 197 27.23 29.61 -6.63
CA ASN A 197 27.92 30.00 -5.39
C ASN A 197 27.31 29.31 -4.17
N THR A 198 27.38 27.98 -4.04
CA THR A 198 27.03 27.26 -2.79
C THR A 198 27.58 25.84 -2.82
N GLU A 199 27.99 25.32 -1.65
CA GLU A 199 28.77 24.11 -1.35
C GLU A 199 28.19 22.74 -1.83
N SER A 200 27.24 22.75 -2.77
CA SER A 200 26.63 21.56 -3.36
C SER A 200 27.10 21.37 -4.81
N SER A 201 27.92 20.34 -5.04
CA SER A 201 28.54 19.97 -6.33
C SER A 201 27.55 19.39 -7.36
N LEU A 202 26.30 19.84 -7.37
CA LEU A 202 25.24 19.34 -8.24
C LEU A 202 24.84 20.42 -9.25
N HIS A 203 25.33 20.29 -10.48
CA HIS A 203 24.89 21.12 -11.59
C HIS A 203 23.60 20.55 -12.19
N PHE A 204 22.60 21.40 -12.40
CA PHE A 204 21.35 21.03 -13.07
C PHE A 204 21.23 21.74 -14.42
N CYS A 205 20.57 21.09 -15.38
CA CYS A 205 20.28 21.72 -16.66
C CYS A 205 19.13 22.73 -16.49
N ASN A 206 19.41 24.02 -16.71
CA ASN A 206 18.41 25.09 -16.60
C ASN A 206 17.17 24.89 -17.48
N ILE A 207 17.31 24.21 -18.63
CA ILE A 207 16.22 23.93 -19.58
C ILE A 207 15.29 22.82 -19.06
N CYS A 208 15.86 21.77 -18.47
CA CYS A 208 15.07 20.67 -17.92
C CYS A 208 14.51 21.00 -16.53
N SER A 209 15.27 21.70 -15.69
CA SER A 209 14.80 22.17 -14.38
C SER A 209 13.62 23.14 -14.50
N ALA A 210 13.59 23.95 -15.56
CA ALA A 210 12.43 24.79 -15.88
C ALA A 210 11.19 23.98 -16.29
N LYS A 211 11.37 22.82 -16.95
CA LYS A 211 10.29 21.93 -17.41
C LYS A 211 9.77 20.96 -16.34
N HIS A 212 10.57 20.63 -15.32
CA HIS A 212 10.21 19.68 -14.25
C HIS A 212 9.48 20.29 -13.04
N ARG A 213 9.09 21.57 -13.07
CA ARG A 213 8.12 22.15 -12.12
C ARG A 213 6.68 21.72 -12.43
N GLY A 214 6.47 20.42 -12.68
CA GLY A 214 5.14 19.82 -12.67
C GLY A 214 4.65 19.61 -11.23
N PRO A 215 3.33 19.48 -11.01
CA PRO A 215 2.77 19.31 -9.67
C PRO A 215 3.22 17.95 -9.09
N GLY A 216 4.26 17.95 -8.24
CA GLY A 216 4.73 16.74 -7.55
C GLY A 216 6.23 16.69 -7.22
N SER A 217 7.07 17.56 -7.77
CA SER A 217 8.53 17.55 -7.52
C SER A 217 8.98 18.28 -6.25
N ALA A 218 8.06 18.81 -5.43
CA ALA A 218 8.37 19.55 -4.21
C ALA A 218 8.55 18.70 -2.93
N ILE A 219 8.53 17.35 -3.01
CA ILE A 219 8.57 16.50 -1.81
C ILE A 219 9.99 16.25 -1.26
N LEU A 220 11.05 16.70 -1.94
CA LEU A 220 12.44 16.48 -1.49
C LEU A 220 13.16 17.70 -0.90
N GLU A 221 12.49 18.83 -0.65
CA GLU A 221 13.12 20.02 -0.02
C GLU A 221 12.67 20.32 1.42
N MET A 222 12.12 19.35 2.16
CA MET A 222 11.84 19.54 3.59
C MET A 222 12.19 18.32 4.44
N LYS A 223 13.50 18.04 4.58
CA LYS A 223 14.06 17.48 5.82
C LYS A 223 15.44 18.08 6.06
N LYS A 224 15.45 19.22 6.75
CA LYS A 224 16.55 19.64 7.63
C LYS A 224 15.97 19.76 9.03
#